data_AF-A0A822BUW3-F1
#
_entry.id   AF-A0A822BUW3-F1
#
_cell.length_a   1.000
_cell.length_b   1.000
_cell.length_c   1.000
_cell.angle_alpha   90.00
_cell.angle_beta   90.00
_cell.angle_gamma   90.00
#
_symmetry.space_group_name_H-M   'P 1'
#
loop_
_entity.id
_entity.type
_entity.pdbx_description
1 polymer ?
#
loop_
_entity_poly.entity_id
_entity_poly.type
_entity_poly.pdbx_seq_one_letter_code
_entity_poly.pdbx_strand_id
1 'polypeptide(L)'
;NQIDYTTTSPRFSVTNNKELDEGLAYLNEHGYVVISDVMSQDEVNMNKELLWKFIENVSNGTIKRDDPETWSNQWPSFSSHGVISGFGIGQSEFLWSV
;
A
#
# COMPACT_ATOMS: atom_id res chain seq x y z
N ASN A 1 12.73 4.71 23.97
CA ASN A 1 11.70 5.02 22.96
C ASN A 1 10.76 3.84 22.86
N GLN A 2 9.65 3.88 23.59
CA GLN A 2 8.59 2.87 23.48
C GLN A 2 7.61 3.37 22.42
N ILE A 3 7.34 2.56 21.41
CA ILE A 3 6.34 2.88 20.39
C ILE A 3 4.97 2.73 21.05
N ASP A 4 4.17 3.79 21.01
CA ASP A 4 2.80 3.76 21.48
C ASP A 4 1.87 3.29 20.35
N TYR A 5 1.25 2.12 20.55
CA TYR A 5 0.29 1.53 19.62
C TYR A 5 -1.16 1.93 19.93
N THR A 6 -1.39 2.76 20.96
CA THR A 6 -2.73 3.15 21.42
C THR A 6 -3.18 4.50 20.87
N THR A 7 -2.25 5.31 20.36
CA THR A 7 -2.57 6.60 19.74
C THR A 7 -3.36 6.39 18.45
N THR A 8 -4.62 6.81 18.46
CA THR A 8 -5.47 6.84 17.26
C THR A 8 -5.16 8.08 16.43
N SER A 9 -4.82 7.89 15.16
CA SER A 9 -4.67 9.01 14.21
C SER A 9 -5.99 9.26 13.48
N PRO A 10 -6.55 10.48 13.52
CA PRO A 10 -7.73 10.82 12.75
C PRO A 10 -7.45 10.70 11.26
N ARG A 11 -8.50 10.40 10.49
CA ARG A 11 -8.46 10.30 9.03
C ARG A 11 -9.39 11.36 8.43
N PHE A 12 -8.94 11.99 7.37
CA PHE A 12 -9.65 13.08 6.70
C PHE A 12 -9.94 12.71 5.25
N SER A 13 -11.21 12.75 4.85
CA SER A 13 -11.63 12.37 3.50
C SER A 13 -11.23 13.41 2.46
N VAL A 14 -10.59 12.99 1.36
CA VAL A 14 -10.35 13.89 0.21
C VAL A 14 -11.61 14.30 -0.53
N THR A 15 -12.73 13.60 -0.30
CA THR A 15 -14.00 13.92 -0.95
C THR A 15 -14.82 14.95 -0.17
N ASN A 16 -14.33 15.36 1.02
CA ASN A 16 -14.96 16.33 1.88
C ASN A 16 -14.03 17.53 2.12
N ASN A 17 -14.34 18.68 1.50
CA ASN A 17 -13.52 19.89 1.61
C ASN A 17 -13.29 20.37 3.04
N LYS A 18 -14.28 20.20 3.93
CA LYS A 18 -14.14 20.60 5.33
C LYS A 18 -13.11 19.73 6.04
N GLU A 19 -13.17 18.42 5.83
CA GLU A 19 -12.20 17.50 6.42
C GLU A 19 -10.80 17.70 5.83
N LEU A 20 -10.68 18.07 4.55
CA LEU A 20 -9.40 18.44 3.95
C LEU A 20 -8.76 19.65 4.66
N ASP A 21 -9.53 20.71 4.92
CA ASP A 21 -9.03 21.88 5.65
C ASP A 21 -8.61 21.51 7.09
N GLU A 22 -9.40 20.68 7.77
CA GLU A 22 -9.06 20.14 9.10
C GLU A 22 -7.79 19.28 9.06
N GLY A 23 -7.62 18.47 8.02
CA GLY A 23 -6.44 17.65 7.80
C GLY A 23 -5.19 18.48 7.53
N LEU A 24 -5.30 19.59 6.81
CA LEU A 24 -4.19 20.53 6.62
C LEU A 24 -3.80 21.22 7.92
N ALA A 25 -4.77 21.61 8.75
CA ALA A 25 -4.50 22.14 10.09
C ALA A 25 -3.80 21.09 10.96
N TYR A 26 -4.27 19.84 10.92
CA TYR A 26 -3.68 18.71 11.64
C TYR A 26 -2.23 18.45 11.18
N LEU A 27 -1.97 18.48 9.86
CA LEU A 27 -0.62 18.36 9.31
C LEU A 27 0.31 19.47 9.85
N ASN A 28 -0.16 20.70 9.89
CA ASN A 28 0.62 21.84 10.38
C ASN A 28 0.92 21.73 11.89
N GLU A 29 -0.01 21.20 12.69
CA GLU A 29 0.15 21.02 14.14
C GLU A 29 1.04 19.81 14.49
N HIS A 30 0.84 18.67 13.82
CA HIS A 30 1.44 17.39 14.22
C HIS A 30 2.56 16.89 13.29
N GLY A 31 2.75 17.50 12.12
CA GLY A 31 3.78 17.13 11.15
C GLY A 31 3.44 15.90 10.29
N TYR A 32 2.24 15.34 10.42
CA TYR A 32 1.71 14.29 9.56
C TYR A 32 0.18 14.38 9.45
N VAL A 33 -0.40 13.72 8.44
CA VAL A 33 -1.85 13.58 8.28
C VAL A 33 -2.17 12.25 7.63
N VAL A 34 -3.32 11.65 7.99
CA VAL A 34 -3.84 10.45 7.31
C VAL A 34 -5.03 10.84 6.45
N ILE A 35 -4.93 10.60 5.15
CA ILE A 35 -5.98 10.90 4.19
C ILE A 35 -6.78 9.63 3.87
N SER A 36 -8.10 9.72 3.86
CA SER A 36 -9.01 8.64 3.45
C SER A 36 -9.68 8.94 2.11
N ASP A 37 -10.31 7.91 1.54
CA ASP A 37 -11.13 8.01 0.32
C ASP A 37 -10.36 8.47 -0.92
N VAL A 38 -9.04 8.22 -0.94
CA VAL A 38 -8.16 8.45 -2.10
C VAL A 38 -8.50 7.55 -3.29
N MET A 39 -9.20 6.46 -3.03
CA MET A 39 -9.54 5.42 -3.99
C MET A 39 -10.79 4.68 -3.49
N SER A 40 -11.67 4.31 -4.41
CA SER A 40 -12.84 3.49 -4.07
C SER A 40 -12.44 2.07 -3.66
N GLN A 41 -13.34 1.36 -2.97
CA GLN A 41 -13.08 -0.01 -2.54
C GLN A 41 -12.84 -0.97 -3.73
N ASP A 42 -13.52 -0.73 -4.85
CA ASP A 42 -13.38 -1.54 -6.07
C ASP A 42 -12.02 -1.32 -6.74
N GLU A 43 -11.56 -0.08 -6.84
CA GLU A 43 -10.23 0.24 -7.34
C GLU A 43 -9.13 -0.32 -6.42
N VAL A 44 -9.31 -0.30 -5.10
CA VAL A 44 -8.37 -0.93 -4.16
C VAL A 44 -8.29 -2.44 -4.39
N ASN A 45 -9.43 -3.09 -4.60
CA ASN A 45 -9.47 -4.52 -4.89
C ASN A 45 -8.79 -4.84 -6.22
N MET A 46 -9.08 -4.06 -7.28
CA MET A 46 -8.42 -4.21 -8.58
C MET A 46 -6.90 -4.05 -8.48
N ASN A 47 -6.42 -3.03 -7.77
CA ASN A 47 -4.99 -2.80 -7.58
C ASN A 47 -4.31 -3.96 -6.83
N LYS A 48 -4.99 -4.56 -5.85
CA LYS A 48 -4.50 -5.78 -5.18
C LYS A 48 -4.40 -6.96 -6.14
N GLU A 49 -5.39 -7.16 -7.02
CA GLU A 49 -5.33 -8.20 -8.04
C GLU A 49 -4.17 -7.97 -9.03
N LEU A 50 -3.95 -6.73 -9.47
CA LEU A 50 -2.83 -6.38 -10.35
C LEU A 50 -1.47 -6.64 -9.69
N LEU A 51 -1.33 -6.31 -8.40
CA LEU A 51 -0.12 -6.61 -7.63
C LEU A 51 0.14 -8.12 -7.56
N TRP A 52 -0.88 -8.91 -7.25
CA TRP A 52 -0.73 -10.37 -7.14
C TRP A 52 -0.45 -11.02 -8.50
N LYS A 53 -1.13 -10.60 -9.56
CA LYS A 53 -0.83 -11.01 -10.94
C LYS A 53 0.64 -10.74 -11.29
N PHE A 54 1.17 -9.58 -10.90
CA PHE A 54 2.60 -9.28 -11.10
C PHE A 54 3.50 -10.23 -10.31
N ILE A 55 3.27 -10.41 -9.01
CA ILE A 55 4.09 -11.24 -8.13
C ILE A 55 4.10 -12.71 -8.58
N GLU A 56 2.93 -13.26 -8.89
CA GLU A 56 2.77 -14.64 -9.37
C GLU A 56 3.47 -14.84 -10.71
N ASN A 57 3.38 -13.86 -11.62
CA ASN A 57 4.08 -13.92 -12.91
C ASN A 57 5.61 -13.89 -12.74
N VAL A 58 6.17 -12.97 -11.95
CA VAL A 58 7.63 -12.86 -11.79
C VAL A 58 8.23 -14.02 -11.00
N SER A 59 7.43 -14.68 -10.16
CA SER A 59 7.83 -15.86 -9.41
C SER A 59 7.53 -17.18 -10.13
N ASN A 60 6.97 -17.14 -11.35
CA ASN A 60 6.48 -18.31 -12.07
C ASN A 60 5.55 -19.19 -11.21
N GLY A 61 4.70 -18.57 -10.39
CA GLY A 61 3.72 -19.23 -9.52
C GLY A 61 4.30 -19.93 -8.29
N THR A 62 5.58 -19.70 -7.96
CA THR A 62 6.19 -20.27 -6.74
C THR A 62 5.73 -19.55 -5.47
N ILE A 63 5.43 -18.25 -5.58
CA ILE A 63 4.78 -17.47 -4.53
C ILE A 63 3.26 -17.53 -4.74
N LYS A 64 2.53 -17.84 -3.67
CA LYS A 64 1.07 -17.93 -3.70
C LYS A 64 0.44 -16.94 -2.71
N ARG A 65 -0.56 -16.20 -3.17
CA ARG A 65 -1.30 -15.21 -2.35
C ARG A 65 -1.90 -15.79 -1.07
N ASP A 66 -2.38 -17.01 -1.15
CA ASP A 66 -3.12 -17.71 -0.10
C ASP A 66 -2.24 -18.58 0.80
N ASP A 67 -0.93 -18.63 0.54
CA ASP A 67 0.03 -19.44 1.30
C ASP A 67 1.26 -18.60 1.72
N PRO A 68 1.21 -17.92 2.89
CA PRO A 68 2.30 -17.08 3.38
C PRO A 68 3.63 -17.80 3.58
N GLU A 69 3.64 -19.12 3.75
CA GLU A 69 4.87 -19.91 3.86
C GLU A 69 5.70 -19.87 2.56
N THR A 70 5.06 -19.57 1.43
CA THR A 70 5.75 -19.40 0.14
C THR A 70 6.49 -18.06 0.01
N TRP A 71 6.24 -17.08 0.88
CA TRP A 71 6.74 -15.71 0.70
C TRP A 71 8.18 -15.54 1.18
N SER A 72 8.53 -16.17 2.31
CA SER A 72 9.64 -15.78 3.20
C SER A 72 11.03 -15.81 2.54
N ASN A 73 11.23 -16.67 1.53
CA ASN A 73 12.53 -16.81 0.84
C ASN A 73 12.43 -16.55 -0.66
N GLN A 74 11.24 -16.26 -1.17
CA GLN A 74 11.00 -16.18 -2.61
C GLN A 74 10.52 -14.80 -3.05
N TRP A 75 10.19 -13.91 -2.11
CA TRP A 75 9.69 -12.57 -2.42
C TRP A 75 10.58 -11.84 -3.44
N PRO A 76 10.01 -11.21 -4.48
CA PRO A 76 10.81 -10.65 -5.55
C PRO A 76 11.74 -9.52 -5.07
N SER A 77 12.97 -9.53 -5.57
CA SER A 77 14.05 -8.57 -5.24
C SER A 77 14.61 -8.72 -3.82
N PHE A 78 13.87 -8.31 -2.80
CA PHE A 78 14.37 -8.28 -1.42
C PHE A 78 13.41 -8.95 -0.43
N SER A 79 13.67 -10.23 -0.15
CA SER A 79 12.89 -11.05 0.77
C SER A 79 12.93 -10.62 2.24
N SER A 80 13.95 -9.89 2.66
CA SER A 80 14.13 -9.45 4.05
C SER A 80 13.27 -8.23 4.46
N HIS A 81 12.74 -7.45 3.51
CA HIS A 81 12.02 -6.21 3.82
C HIS A 81 10.81 -5.91 2.93
N GLY A 82 10.47 -6.81 1.99
CA GLY A 82 9.25 -6.70 1.17
C GLY A 82 9.31 -5.69 0.02
N VAL A 83 10.42 -4.97 -0.13
CA VAL A 83 10.62 -4.02 -1.24
C VAL A 83 10.90 -4.78 -2.54
N ILE A 84 10.10 -4.52 -3.56
CA ILE A 84 10.30 -5.03 -4.91
C ILE A 84 10.99 -3.94 -5.74
N SER A 85 12.26 -4.14 -6.09
CA SER A 85 13.01 -3.26 -6.99
C SER A 85 13.55 -4.08 -8.16
N GLY A 86 12.90 -3.99 -9.31
CA GLY A 86 13.28 -4.75 -10.50
C GLY A 86 12.10 -5.46 -11.13
N PHE A 87 12.39 -6.46 -11.98
CA PHE A 87 11.39 -7.26 -12.70
C PHE A 87 10.36 -6.43 -13.51
N GLY A 88 10.70 -5.18 -13.81
CA GLY A 88 9.80 -4.25 -14.48
C GLY A 88 8.64 -3.73 -13.63
N ILE A 89 8.68 -3.82 -12.28
CA ILE A 89 7.60 -3.33 -11.40
C ILE A 89 7.20 -1.88 -11.70
N GLY A 90 8.18 -1.01 -12.00
CA GLY A 90 8.00 0.39 -12.43
C GLY A 90 7.19 0.57 -13.72
N GLN A 91 7.05 -0.48 -14.51
CA GLN A 91 6.32 -0.52 -15.78
C GLN A 91 5.13 -1.49 -15.71
N SER A 92 4.77 -1.96 -14.51
CA SER A 92 3.67 -2.91 -14.32
C SER A 92 2.30 -2.21 -14.41
N GLU A 93 1.27 -2.94 -14.84
CA GLU A 93 -0.12 -2.46 -14.81
C GLU A 93 -0.51 -1.93 -13.41
N PHE A 94 -0.02 -2.56 -12.34
CA PHE A 94 -0.25 -2.15 -10.95
C PHE A 94 0.25 -0.73 -10.62
N LEU A 95 1.47 -0.35 -11.06
CA LEU A 95 1.99 0.99 -10.75
C LEU A 95 1.46 2.08 -11.71
N TRP A 96 0.86 1.69 -12.83
CA TRP A 96 0.26 2.61 -13.80
C TRP A 96 -1.26 2.71 -13.71
N SER A 97 -1.91 1.91 -12.85
CA SER A 97 -3.37 1.95 -12.63
C SER A 97 -3.83 3.06 -11.67
N VAL A 98 -2.89 3.85 -11.14
CA VAL A 98 -3.15 4.95 -10.19
C VAL A 98 -2.92 6.32 -10.80
#